data_AF-A0A956XY27-F1
#
_entry.id   AF-A0A956XY27-F1
#
_cell.length_a   1.000
_cell.length_b   1.000
_cell.length_c   1.000
_cell.angle_alpha   90.00
_cell.angle_beta   90.00
_cell.angle_gamma   90.00
#
_symmetry.space_group_name_H-M   'P 1'
#
loop_
_entity.id
_entity.type
_entity.pdbx_description
1 polymer ?
#
loop_
_entity_poly.entity_id
_entity_poly.type
_entity_poly.pdbx_seq_one_letter_code
_entity_poly.pdbx_strand_id
1 'polypeptide(L)'
;SSDDTSEYGYGSQEKAWLQTWARRLADSDPRLLFYPGADEIGCVLMIRAILRGQTPPTFAIMYAIDEDRKQIAPYEDGPISTTVERQIRALGGTIMDTMSAADFVVAVNPPVRIGREYDDTLPGYTQETARRVPHIEQFVRYIDQLLHAGRHVILCDVAYPNGADPLLIEHLFQQVDVTRLAAYGAWNTAGNTIGTALAQGVAASMAASREQKRAQSRFLAHRFIEDWGYQHLVRQATIQWLGARYKVTGIAPQDIDDVLMYIENGLRDRLIQIPGLGQQWRIVPGSVRLPWQRLFEVDFDLEALD
;
A
#
# COMPACT_ATOMS: atom_id res chain seq x y z
N SER A 1 15.21 -6.44 9.47
CA SER A 1 13.86 -5.90 9.50
C SER A 1 13.13 -6.44 10.70
N SER A 2 12.03 -5.81 11.12
CA SER A 2 11.14 -6.31 12.18
C SER A 2 9.76 -6.56 11.60
N ASP A 3 9.29 -7.79 11.72
CA ASP A 3 7.96 -8.21 11.26
C ASP A 3 6.97 -8.18 12.43
N ASP A 4 5.72 -7.80 12.19
CA ASP A 4 4.63 -7.70 13.17
C ASP A 4 5.07 -7.16 14.56
N THR A 5 5.57 -5.92 14.58
CA THR A 5 6.22 -5.35 15.77
C THR A 5 5.36 -4.29 16.50
N SER A 6 5.89 -3.74 17.58
CA SER A 6 5.30 -2.62 18.32
C SER A 6 6.39 -1.84 19.04
N GLU A 7 6.15 -0.56 19.35
CA GLU A 7 7.14 0.33 20.00
C GLU A 7 7.87 -0.32 21.20
N TYR A 8 7.15 -1.08 22.04
CA TYR A 8 7.69 -1.73 23.24
C TYR A 8 7.70 -3.27 23.19
N GLY A 9 7.61 -3.87 22.00
CA GLY A 9 7.59 -5.33 21.80
C GLY A 9 8.97 -6.00 21.84
N TYR A 10 8.98 -7.34 21.89
CA TYR A 10 10.23 -8.13 21.85
C TYR A 10 11.06 -7.87 20.59
N GLY A 11 10.42 -7.74 19.42
CA GLY A 11 11.12 -7.41 18.17
C GLY A 11 11.85 -6.06 18.24
N SER A 12 11.28 -5.07 18.91
CA SER A 12 11.91 -3.76 19.13
C SER A 12 13.09 -3.84 20.11
N GLN A 13 13.01 -4.70 21.13
CA GLN A 13 14.13 -4.96 22.04
C GLN A 13 15.30 -5.64 21.33
N GLU A 14 15.01 -6.66 20.51
CA GLU A 14 16.01 -7.35 19.70
C GLU A 14 16.67 -6.38 18.69
N LYS A 15 15.87 -5.55 18.02
CA LYS A 15 16.36 -4.49 17.14
C LYS A 15 17.32 -3.53 17.85
N ALA A 16 16.97 -3.07 19.06
CA ALA A 16 17.83 -2.21 19.86
C ALA A 16 19.15 -2.91 20.29
N TRP A 17 19.07 -4.20 20.62
CA TRP A 17 20.24 -5.02 20.91
C TRP A 17 21.16 -5.16 19.68
N LEU A 18 20.60 -5.49 18.52
CA LEU A 18 21.35 -5.57 17.25
C LEU A 18 21.98 -4.23 16.85
N GLN A 19 21.28 -3.12 17.06
CA GLN A 19 21.83 -1.77 16.84
C GLN A 19 23.03 -1.45 17.75
N THR A 20 23.13 -2.09 18.92
CA THR A 20 24.31 -1.96 19.79
C THR A 20 25.52 -2.67 19.18
N TRP A 21 25.33 -3.83 18.55
CA TRP A 21 26.38 -4.52 17.81
C TRP A 21 26.77 -3.80 16.52
N ALA A 22 25.80 -3.29 15.76
CA ALA A 22 26.04 -2.48 14.57
C ALA A 22 26.98 -1.30 14.86
N ARG A 23 26.71 -0.57 15.95
CA ARG A 23 27.57 0.55 16.40
C ARG A 23 29.00 0.11 16.71
N ARG A 24 29.20 -1.11 17.22
CA ARG A 24 30.53 -1.64 17.57
C ARG A 24 31.29 -2.21 16.38
N LEU A 25 30.59 -2.85 15.45
CA LEU A 25 31.19 -3.65 14.38
C LEU A 25 31.29 -2.90 13.04
N ALA A 26 30.37 -1.97 12.79
CA ALA A 26 30.22 -1.33 11.49
C ALA A 26 30.30 0.21 11.56
N ASP A 27 30.70 0.77 12.71
CA ASP A 27 30.88 2.21 12.93
C ASP A 27 29.78 3.10 12.32
N SER A 28 28.52 2.75 12.60
CA SER A 28 27.36 3.48 12.07
C SER A 28 27.29 3.59 10.55
N ASP A 29 27.76 2.54 9.83
CA ASP A 29 27.65 2.44 8.37
C ASP A 29 26.21 2.76 7.92
N PRO A 30 26.01 3.87 7.17
CA PRO A 30 24.68 4.33 6.78
C PRO A 30 23.96 3.37 5.82
N ARG A 31 24.67 2.36 5.29
CA ARG A 31 24.10 1.29 4.48
C ARG A 31 23.36 0.25 5.33
N LEU A 32 23.65 0.16 6.62
CA LEU A 32 22.99 -0.77 7.54
C LEU A 32 21.71 -0.14 8.11
N LEU A 33 20.57 -0.60 7.61
CA LEU A 33 19.26 -0.06 7.98
C LEU A 33 18.48 -1.02 8.88
N PHE A 34 17.77 -0.43 9.86
CA PHE A 34 16.88 -1.14 10.77
C PHE A 34 15.49 -0.49 10.70
N TYR A 35 14.52 -1.19 10.12
CA TYR A 35 13.14 -0.72 9.96
C TYR A 35 12.14 -1.88 10.10
N PRO A 36 10.87 -1.59 10.41
CA PRO A 36 9.76 -2.54 10.33
C PRO A 36 9.38 -2.85 8.87
N GLY A 37 8.86 -4.06 8.63
CA GLY A 37 8.50 -4.57 7.30
C GLY A 37 9.12 -5.95 7.03
N ALA A 38 8.60 -6.68 6.06
CA ALA A 38 9.09 -8.01 5.70
C ALA A 38 8.91 -8.27 4.21
N ASP A 39 7.66 -8.22 3.76
CA ASP A 39 7.25 -8.70 2.44
C ASP A 39 7.76 -7.80 1.30
N GLU A 40 7.90 -6.51 1.57
CA GLU A 40 8.34 -5.51 0.60
C GLU A 40 9.85 -5.53 0.35
N ILE A 41 10.63 -6.10 1.27
CA ILE A 41 12.10 -6.06 1.23
C ILE A 41 12.63 -6.66 -0.07
N GLY A 42 12.03 -7.74 -0.56
CA GLY A 42 12.40 -8.34 -1.83
C GLY A 42 12.25 -7.37 -3.00
N CYS A 43 11.12 -6.66 -3.06
CA CYS A 43 10.85 -5.65 -4.09
C CYS A 43 11.84 -4.48 -3.99
N VAL A 44 12.06 -3.97 -2.78
CA VAL A 44 12.98 -2.85 -2.52
C VAL A 44 14.41 -3.21 -2.92
N LEU A 45 14.90 -4.38 -2.52
CA LEU A 45 16.26 -4.84 -2.86
C LEU A 45 16.42 -5.13 -4.35
N MET A 46 15.39 -5.63 -5.02
CA MET A 46 15.40 -5.82 -6.47
C MET A 46 15.59 -4.49 -7.20
N ILE A 47 14.84 -3.45 -6.84
CA ILE A 47 15.00 -2.11 -7.41
C ILE A 47 16.37 -1.54 -7.08
N ARG A 48 16.83 -1.66 -5.83
CA ARG A 48 18.19 -1.24 -5.46
C ARG A 48 19.26 -1.92 -6.31
N ALA A 49 19.10 -3.21 -6.61
CA ALA A 49 20.03 -3.96 -7.44
C ALA A 49 20.02 -3.45 -8.89
N ILE A 50 18.84 -3.18 -9.45
CA ILE A 50 18.67 -2.60 -10.79
C ILE A 50 19.33 -1.22 -10.89
N LEU A 51 19.21 -0.39 -9.86
CA LEU A 51 19.77 0.96 -9.80
C LEU A 51 21.29 1.01 -9.59
N ARG A 52 21.97 -0.14 -9.41
CA ARG A 52 23.43 -0.14 -9.21
C ARG A 52 24.17 0.49 -10.39
N GLY A 53 24.97 1.51 -10.10
CA GLY A 53 25.72 2.26 -11.12
C GLY A 53 24.91 3.32 -11.86
N GLN A 54 23.64 3.53 -11.47
CA GLN A 54 22.79 4.61 -11.98
C GLN A 54 22.77 5.79 -11.00
N THR A 55 22.27 6.94 -11.47
CA THR A 55 21.97 8.08 -10.61
C THR A 55 20.87 7.70 -9.61
N PRO A 56 21.06 7.93 -8.30
CA PRO A 56 20.03 7.67 -7.30
C PRO A 56 18.73 8.44 -7.58
N PRO A 57 17.56 7.79 -7.55
CA PRO A 57 16.29 8.48 -7.68
C PRO A 57 16.06 9.41 -6.50
N THR A 58 15.45 10.57 -6.76
CA THR A 58 15.16 11.59 -5.77
C THR A 58 13.66 11.66 -5.43
N PHE A 59 13.34 11.88 -4.16
CA PHE A 59 11.98 11.81 -3.63
C PHE A 59 11.65 13.05 -2.80
N ALA A 60 10.45 13.59 -2.99
CA ALA A 60 9.83 14.51 -2.03
C ALA A 60 8.63 13.82 -1.37
N ILE A 61 8.34 14.15 -0.12
CA ILE A 61 7.27 13.50 0.65
C ILE A 61 6.20 14.52 1.00
N MET A 62 4.93 14.14 0.85
CA MET A 62 3.79 14.86 1.39
C MET A 62 2.88 13.93 2.16
N TYR A 63 2.31 14.44 3.24
CA TYR A 63 1.31 13.75 4.03
C TYR A 63 -0.05 14.43 3.82
N ALA A 64 -1.13 13.65 3.79
CA ALA A 64 -2.48 14.21 3.78
C ALA A 64 -2.70 15.13 4.98
N ILE A 65 -2.16 14.74 6.14
CA ILE A 65 -2.15 15.53 7.38
C ILE A 65 -0.72 15.49 7.95
N ASP A 66 0.03 16.59 7.84
CA ASP A 66 1.44 16.62 8.23
C ASP A 66 1.63 16.35 9.73
N GLU A 67 0.68 16.78 10.57
CA GLU A 67 0.72 16.51 12.01
C GLU A 67 0.66 15.01 12.34
N ASP A 68 0.03 14.21 11.47
CA ASP A 68 -0.14 12.76 11.66
C ASP A 68 1.06 11.94 11.14
N ARG A 69 2.08 12.57 10.54
CA ARG A 69 3.32 11.86 10.14
C ARG A 69 4.10 11.25 11.31
N LYS A 70 3.78 11.68 12.54
CA LYS A 70 4.38 11.18 13.77
C LYS A 70 3.64 9.97 14.35
N GLN A 71 2.48 9.62 13.81
CA GLN A 71 1.74 8.46 14.27
C GLN A 71 2.51 7.18 14.01
N ILE A 72 2.35 6.23 14.93
CA ILE A 72 2.88 4.87 14.82
C ILE A 72 1.74 4.01 14.29
N ALA A 73 1.90 3.45 13.09
CA ALA A 73 0.88 2.56 12.54
C ALA A 73 0.83 1.25 13.34
N PRO A 74 -0.30 0.53 13.32
CA PRO A 74 -0.36 -0.84 13.80
C PRO A 74 0.77 -1.69 13.19
N TYR A 75 1.35 -2.58 13.99
CA TYR A 75 2.44 -3.49 13.59
C TYR A 75 3.79 -2.81 13.29
N GLU A 76 3.92 -1.51 13.59
CA GLU A 76 5.15 -0.74 13.43
C GLU A 76 5.78 -0.37 14.78
N ASP A 77 7.08 -0.06 14.78
CA ASP A 77 7.83 0.31 15.98
C ASP A 77 8.28 1.78 16.02
N GLY A 78 7.75 2.62 15.13
CA GLY A 78 8.09 4.04 15.13
C GLY A 78 7.20 4.88 14.22
N PRO A 79 7.45 6.19 14.20
CA PRO A 79 6.68 7.13 13.40
C PRO A 79 6.69 6.79 11.91
N ILE A 80 5.55 6.96 11.24
CA ILE A 80 5.44 6.64 9.82
C ILE A 80 6.44 7.45 8.96
N SER A 81 6.76 8.68 9.37
CA SER A 81 7.79 9.48 8.68
C SER A 81 9.15 8.79 8.66
N THR A 82 9.51 8.12 9.76
CA THR A 82 10.76 7.38 9.86
C THR A 82 10.73 6.13 8.96
N THR A 83 9.58 5.46 8.85
CA THR A 83 9.40 4.31 7.95
C THR A 83 9.56 4.74 6.49
N VAL A 84 8.91 5.84 6.07
CA VAL A 84 9.06 6.39 4.71
C VAL A 84 10.52 6.74 4.40
N GLU A 85 11.19 7.47 5.29
CA GLU A 85 12.60 7.84 5.09
C GLU A 85 13.51 6.63 4.97
N ARG A 86 13.31 5.61 5.83
CA ARG A 86 14.12 4.39 5.82
C ARG A 86 13.87 3.56 4.57
N GLN A 87 12.64 3.44 4.10
CA GLN A 87 12.32 2.70 2.87
C GLN A 87 12.91 3.37 1.63
N ILE A 88 12.86 4.71 1.55
CA ILE A 88 13.54 5.46 0.47
C ILE A 88 15.05 5.18 0.47
N ARG A 89 15.69 5.22 1.64
CA ARG A 89 17.13 4.90 1.77
C ARG A 89 17.43 3.43 1.46
N ALA A 90 16.55 2.51 1.83
CA ALA A 90 16.68 1.08 1.56
C ALA A 90 16.61 0.80 0.06
N LEU A 91 15.73 1.50 -0.67
CA LEU A 91 15.68 1.47 -2.13
C LEU A 91 16.93 2.07 -2.79
N GLY A 92 17.64 2.94 -2.08
CA GLY A 92 18.83 3.64 -2.57
C GLY A 92 18.55 5.05 -3.10
N GLY A 93 17.40 5.61 -2.72
CA GLY A 93 16.99 6.96 -3.09
C GLY A 93 17.50 8.05 -2.14
N THR A 94 17.36 9.30 -2.59
CA THR A 94 17.69 10.51 -1.83
C THR A 94 16.44 11.35 -1.62
N ILE A 95 16.29 11.95 -0.44
CA ILE A 95 15.15 12.81 -0.12
C ILE A 95 15.51 14.27 -0.43
N MET A 96 14.59 14.98 -1.05
CA MET A 96 14.70 16.39 -1.42
C MET A 96 13.70 17.22 -0.61
N ASP A 97 14.10 18.44 -0.26
CA ASP A 97 13.24 19.36 0.51
C ASP A 97 12.10 19.94 -0.32
N THR A 98 12.23 19.95 -1.65
CA THR A 98 11.24 20.55 -2.56
C THR A 98 10.74 19.56 -3.59
N MET A 99 9.43 19.60 -3.83
CA MET A 99 8.79 18.71 -4.82
C MET A 99 9.25 18.96 -6.24
N SER A 100 9.63 20.18 -6.60
CA SER A 100 10.09 20.51 -7.95
C SER A 100 11.46 19.90 -8.29
N ALA A 101 12.27 19.60 -7.27
CA ALA A 101 13.62 19.05 -7.44
C ALA A 101 13.68 17.52 -7.36
N ALA A 102 12.58 16.85 -6.97
CA ALA A 102 12.52 15.40 -6.87
C ALA A 102 12.11 14.73 -8.20
N ASP A 103 12.44 13.47 -8.41
CA ASP A 103 11.93 12.66 -9.52
C ASP A 103 10.52 12.14 -9.19
N PHE A 104 10.29 11.81 -7.92
CA PHE A 104 9.03 11.26 -7.41
C PHE A 104 8.46 12.09 -6.26
N VAL A 105 7.13 12.12 -6.18
CA VAL A 105 6.40 12.60 -5.00
C VAL A 105 5.76 11.41 -4.30
N VAL A 106 6.15 11.16 -3.06
CA VAL A 106 5.55 10.15 -2.19
C VAL A 106 4.40 10.82 -1.43
N ALA A 107 3.18 10.51 -1.81
CA ALA A 107 1.98 11.01 -1.20
C ALA A 107 1.47 9.98 -0.18
N VAL A 108 1.43 10.34 1.10
CA VAL A 108 1.12 9.42 2.21
C VAL A 108 -0.18 9.82 2.89
N ASN A 109 -1.15 8.90 2.95
CA ASN A 109 -2.30 9.02 3.85
C ASN A 109 -1.91 8.38 5.19
N PRO A 110 -1.64 9.18 6.24
CA PRO A 110 -1.05 8.68 7.48
C PRO A 110 -2.05 7.88 8.34
N PRO A 111 -1.56 7.07 9.31
CA PRO A 111 -2.40 6.29 10.21
C PRO A 111 -3.48 7.13 10.91
N VAL A 112 -4.70 6.59 10.98
CA VAL A 112 -5.75 7.22 11.78
C VAL A 112 -5.46 7.11 13.27
N ARG A 113 -6.06 8.02 14.04
CA ARG A 113 -5.88 8.05 15.51
C ARG A 113 -6.79 7.07 16.25
N ILE A 114 -7.79 6.52 15.58
CA ILE A 114 -8.86 5.72 16.18
C ILE A 114 -8.84 4.31 15.59
N GLY A 115 -8.79 3.32 16.48
CA GLY A 115 -8.78 1.91 16.09
C GLY A 115 -7.39 1.41 15.70
N ARG A 116 -7.27 0.07 15.65
CA ARG A 116 -6.09 -0.62 15.10
C ARG A 116 -6.35 -1.15 13.69
N GLU A 117 -7.61 -1.40 13.36
CA GLU A 117 -8.07 -1.81 12.04
C GLU A 117 -9.22 -0.88 11.66
N TYR A 118 -9.65 -0.95 10.40
CA TYR A 118 -10.83 -0.24 9.96
C TYR A 118 -12.07 -0.79 10.68
N ASP A 119 -12.73 0.07 11.45
CA ASP A 119 -14.01 -0.19 12.11
C ASP A 119 -14.73 1.16 12.29
N ASP A 120 -15.77 1.36 11.48
CA ASP A 120 -16.56 2.60 11.47
C ASP A 120 -17.56 2.69 12.63
N THR A 121 -17.68 1.63 13.44
CA THR A 121 -18.53 1.59 14.63
C THR A 121 -17.84 2.11 15.88
N LEU A 122 -16.51 2.34 15.82
CA LEU A 122 -15.72 2.77 16.97
C LEU A 122 -16.13 4.16 17.47
N PRO A 123 -16.20 4.37 18.80
CA PRO A 123 -16.39 5.69 19.37
C PRO A 123 -15.35 6.69 18.86
N GLY A 124 -15.81 7.80 18.30
CA GLY A 124 -14.94 8.86 17.75
C GLY A 124 -14.64 8.74 16.26
N TYR A 125 -15.01 7.64 15.59
CA TYR A 125 -14.80 7.48 14.14
C TYR A 125 -15.39 8.64 13.32
N THR A 126 -16.63 9.05 13.61
CA THR A 126 -17.28 10.18 12.92
C THR A 126 -16.53 11.51 13.12
N GLN A 127 -16.02 11.76 14.32
CA GLN A 127 -15.28 12.99 14.63
C GLN A 127 -13.91 12.99 13.94
N GLU A 128 -13.23 11.84 13.93
CA GLU A 128 -11.97 11.67 13.23
C GLU A 128 -12.16 11.81 11.72
N THR A 129 -13.20 11.21 11.14
CA THR A 129 -13.56 11.39 9.74
C THR A 129 -13.79 12.86 9.41
N ALA A 130 -14.64 13.56 10.19
CA ALA A 130 -14.92 14.97 9.98
C ALA A 130 -13.67 15.86 10.07
N ARG A 131 -12.72 15.52 10.96
CA ARG A 131 -11.41 16.18 11.03
C ARG A 131 -10.61 15.96 9.76
N ARG A 132 -10.59 14.74 9.21
CA ARG A 132 -9.76 14.34 8.07
C ARG A 132 -10.28 14.84 6.72
N VAL A 133 -11.61 14.95 6.53
CA VAL A 133 -12.24 15.35 5.25
C VAL A 133 -11.55 16.54 4.55
N PRO A 134 -11.41 17.74 5.16
CA PRO A 134 -10.82 18.89 4.46
C PRO A 134 -9.37 18.65 4.01
N HIS A 135 -8.63 17.86 4.78
CA HIS A 135 -7.25 17.49 4.46
C HIS A 135 -7.19 16.48 3.32
N ILE A 136 -8.03 15.45 3.34
CA ILE A 136 -8.10 14.44 2.27
C ILE A 136 -8.53 15.08 0.95
N GLU A 137 -9.54 15.96 0.98
CA GLU A 137 -9.95 16.71 -0.21
C GLU A 137 -8.80 17.54 -0.79
N GLN A 138 -8.07 18.27 0.04
CA GLN A 138 -6.92 19.06 -0.40
C GLN A 138 -5.79 18.18 -0.93
N PHE A 139 -5.53 17.07 -0.25
CA PHE A 139 -4.50 16.10 -0.61
C PHE A 139 -4.78 15.47 -1.98
N VAL A 140 -6.01 15.02 -2.22
CA VAL A 140 -6.43 14.45 -3.52
C VAL A 140 -6.37 15.50 -4.63
N ARG A 141 -6.84 16.73 -4.38
CA ARG A 141 -6.69 17.83 -5.35
C ARG A 141 -5.23 18.09 -5.71
N TYR A 142 -4.33 18.02 -4.73
CA TYR A 142 -2.92 18.26 -4.98
C TYR A 142 -2.25 17.10 -5.73
N ILE A 143 -2.65 15.85 -5.45
CA ILE A 143 -2.27 14.68 -6.26
C ILE A 143 -2.69 14.89 -7.72
N ASP A 144 -3.93 15.29 -7.96
CA ASP A 144 -4.42 15.53 -9.32
C ASP A 144 -3.60 16.59 -10.06
N GLN A 145 -3.30 17.71 -9.39
CA GLN A 145 -2.45 18.78 -9.94
C GLN A 145 -1.04 18.29 -10.29
N LEU A 146 -0.42 17.49 -9.40
CA LEU A 146 0.89 16.90 -9.64
C LEU A 146 0.88 15.97 -10.85
N LEU A 147 -0.14 15.11 -10.97
CA LEU A 147 -0.31 14.23 -12.12
C LEU A 147 -0.48 15.04 -13.42
N HIS A 148 -1.30 16.09 -13.40
CA HIS A 148 -1.47 17.02 -14.53
C HIS A 148 -0.18 17.73 -14.94
N ALA A 149 0.68 18.05 -13.97
CA ALA A 149 2.02 18.58 -14.22
C ALA A 149 3.05 17.52 -14.66
N GLY A 150 2.63 16.27 -14.90
CA GLY A 150 3.49 15.18 -15.37
C GLY A 150 4.42 14.62 -14.29
N ARG A 151 4.12 14.85 -13.01
CA ARG A 151 4.93 14.36 -11.89
C ARG A 151 4.63 12.88 -11.63
N HIS A 152 5.65 12.12 -11.25
CA HIS A 152 5.47 10.74 -10.80
C HIS A 152 5.00 10.72 -9.34
N VAL A 153 3.74 10.37 -9.12
CA VAL A 153 3.15 10.27 -7.78
C VAL A 153 3.05 8.82 -7.34
N ILE A 154 3.59 8.53 -6.17
CA ILE A 154 3.51 7.24 -5.48
C ILE A 154 2.57 7.43 -4.29
N LEU A 155 1.39 6.82 -4.33
CA LEU A 155 0.37 6.98 -3.29
C LEU A 155 0.45 5.82 -2.30
N CYS A 156 0.84 6.11 -1.07
CA CYS A 156 0.90 5.16 0.04
C CYS A 156 -0.27 5.44 0.99
N ASP A 157 -1.25 4.55 1.01
CA ASP A 157 -2.39 4.64 1.92
C ASP A 157 -2.17 3.73 3.14
N VAL A 158 -1.80 4.36 4.26
CA VAL A 158 -1.44 3.65 5.50
C VAL A 158 -2.30 4.11 6.66
N ALA A 159 -3.51 4.60 6.36
CA ALA A 159 -4.47 5.00 7.38
C ALA A 159 -4.89 3.82 8.26
N TYR A 160 -5.05 2.66 7.62
CA TYR A 160 -5.38 1.37 8.22
C TYR A 160 -4.42 0.29 7.71
N PRO A 161 -4.11 -0.73 8.52
CA PRO A 161 -3.52 -1.96 8.00
C PRO A 161 -4.60 -2.77 7.25
N ASN A 162 -4.14 -3.67 6.38
CA ASN A 162 -5.01 -4.64 5.68
C ASN A 162 -6.17 -3.99 4.91
N GLY A 163 -5.90 -2.91 4.18
CA GLY A 163 -6.85 -2.37 3.22
C GLY A 163 -6.86 -0.85 3.14
N ALA A 164 -7.49 -0.37 2.07
CA ALA A 164 -7.61 1.04 1.76
C ALA A 164 -8.51 1.81 2.75
N ASP A 165 -8.22 3.09 2.92
CA ASP A 165 -9.07 4.06 3.61
C ASP A 165 -10.26 4.47 2.72
N PRO A 166 -11.50 4.22 3.13
CA PRO A 166 -12.67 4.54 2.31
C PRO A 166 -12.80 6.03 2.04
N LEU A 167 -12.40 6.88 2.99
CA LEU A 167 -12.45 8.34 2.81
C LEU A 167 -11.49 8.78 1.69
N LEU A 168 -10.26 8.27 1.67
CA LEU A 168 -9.32 8.54 0.58
C LEU A 168 -9.85 8.04 -0.76
N ILE A 169 -10.31 6.79 -0.82
CA ILE A 169 -10.75 6.17 -2.08
C ILE A 169 -11.96 6.90 -2.67
N GLU A 170 -12.93 7.29 -1.84
CA GLU A 170 -14.10 8.05 -2.28
C GLU A 170 -13.69 9.32 -3.02
N HIS A 171 -12.84 10.16 -2.40
CA HIS A 171 -12.39 11.39 -3.04
C HIS A 171 -11.46 11.14 -4.22
N LEU A 172 -10.57 10.14 -4.13
CA LEU A 172 -9.61 9.80 -5.17
C LEU A 172 -10.32 9.39 -6.45
N PHE A 173 -11.30 8.48 -6.39
CA PHE A 173 -12.01 7.99 -7.58
C PHE A 173 -12.91 9.05 -8.22
N GLN A 174 -13.33 10.06 -7.47
CA GLN A 174 -14.12 11.17 -8.01
C GLN A 174 -13.29 12.20 -8.78
N GLN A 175 -12.00 12.37 -8.44
CA GLN A 175 -11.20 13.52 -8.88
C GLN A 175 -9.94 13.14 -9.66
N VAL A 176 -9.40 11.94 -9.45
CA VAL A 176 -8.08 11.55 -9.99
C VAL A 176 -8.25 10.43 -11.00
N ASP A 177 -7.63 10.59 -12.17
CA ASP A 177 -7.35 9.48 -13.07
C ASP A 177 -6.24 8.61 -12.47
N VAL A 178 -6.65 7.60 -11.69
CA VAL A 178 -5.74 6.72 -10.95
C VAL A 178 -4.81 5.92 -11.86
N THR A 179 -5.11 5.80 -13.17
CA THR A 179 -4.22 5.13 -14.13
C THR A 179 -2.88 5.85 -14.31
N ARG A 180 -2.82 7.12 -13.94
CA ARG A 180 -1.62 7.98 -14.05
C ARG A 180 -0.69 7.89 -12.85
N LEU A 181 -1.12 7.26 -11.75
CA LEU A 181 -0.27 7.04 -10.59
C LEU A 181 0.93 6.16 -10.98
N ALA A 182 2.11 6.48 -10.47
CA ALA A 182 3.28 5.62 -10.64
C ALA A 182 3.10 4.32 -9.85
N ALA A 183 2.48 4.42 -8.67
CA ALA A 183 2.14 3.31 -7.80
C ALA A 183 1.03 3.69 -6.81
N TYR A 184 0.35 2.66 -6.29
CA TYR A 184 -0.58 2.74 -5.17
C TYR A 184 -0.34 1.53 -4.26
N GLY A 185 -0.53 1.68 -2.95
CA GLY A 185 -0.60 0.55 -2.03
C GLY A 185 -1.35 0.89 -0.75
N ALA A 186 -2.03 -0.11 -0.19
CA ALA A 186 -2.70 -0.09 1.11
C ALA A 186 -2.78 -1.49 1.77
N TRP A 187 -1.83 -2.37 1.42
CA TRP A 187 -1.83 -3.77 1.83
C TRP A 187 -1.05 -4.02 3.12
N ASN A 188 -1.61 -4.87 3.98
CA ASN A 188 -0.98 -5.42 5.18
C ASN A 188 -0.51 -4.35 6.19
N THR A 189 0.78 -4.16 6.39
CA THR A 189 1.33 -3.16 7.31
C THR A 189 1.80 -1.91 6.57
N ALA A 190 2.11 -0.86 7.32
CA ALA A 190 2.53 0.40 6.72
C ALA A 190 3.89 0.28 6.04
N GLY A 191 4.83 -0.46 6.62
CA GLY A 191 6.12 -0.82 6.02
C GLY A 191 5.94 -1.55 4.69
N ASN A 192 5.09 -2.58 4.67
CA ASN A 192 4.82 -3.38 3.47
C ASN A 192 4.21 -2.52 2.35
N THR A 193 3.23 -1.68 2.69
CA THR A 193 2.60 -0.73 1.76
C THR A 193 3.63 0.23 1.16
N ILE A 194 4.39 0.92 2.01
CA ILE A 194 5.31 1.96 1.57
C ILE A 194 6.42 1.38 0.69
N GLY A 195 7.09 0.30 1.13
CA GLY A 195 8.20 -0.24 0.35
C GLY A 195 7.75 -0.85 -0.98
N THR A 196 6.57 -1.49 -1.03
CA THR A 196 6.01 -2.04 -2.28
C THR A 196 5.66 -0.92 -3.26
N ALA A 197 4.96 0.13 -2.78
CA ALA A 197 4.59 1.26 -3.62
C ALA A 197 5.82 2.03 -4.11
N LEU A 198 6.85 2.23 -3.27
CA LEU A 198 8.12 2.84 -3.68
C LEU A 198 8.82 2.02 -4.77
N ALA A 199 8.93 0.70 -4.57
CA ALA A 199 9.55 -0.18 -5.55
C ALA A 199 8.80 -0.17 -6.89
N GLN A 200 7.47 -0.26 -6.86
CA GLN A 200 6.63 -0.15 -8.05
C GLN A 200 6.80 1.20 -8.76
N GLY A 201 6.78 2.31 -8.01
CA GLY A 201 6.86 3.64 -8.58
C GLY A 201 8.16 3.88 -9.34
N VAL A 202 9.28 3.41 -8.79
CA VAL A 202 10.57 3.46 -9.47
C VAL A 202 10.61 2.52 -10.67
N ALA A 203 10.06 1.30 -10.56
CA ALA A 203 9.96 0.40 -11.72
C ALA A 203 9.12 1.02 -12.86
N ALA A 204 8.05 1.74 -12.51
CA ALA A 204 7.16 2.39 -13.45
C ALA A 204 7.86 3.48 -14.27
N SER A 205 8.76 4.27 -13.66
CA SER A 205 9.52 5.30 -14.41
C SER A 205 10.52 4.69 -15.41
N MET A 206 10.94 3.45 -15.18
CA MET A 206 11.84 2.70 -16.06
C MET A 206 11.10 1.99 -17.21
N ALA A 207 9.76 1.98 -17.20
CA ALA A 207 8.96 1.29 -18.21
C ALA A 207 8.94 2.03 -19.55
N ALA A 208 9.74 1.55 -20.50
CA ALA A 208 9.86 2.15 -21.83
C ALA A 208 9.02 1.44 -22.89
N SER A 209 9.02 0.10 -22.90
CA SER A 209 8.32 -0.70 -23.89
C SER A 209 6.81 -0.78 -23.62
N ARG A 210 6.03 -1.11 -24.65
CA ARG A 210 4.57 -1.33 -24.51
C ARG A 210 4.28 -2.44 -23.50
N GLU A 211 5.07 -3.50 -23.49
CA GLU A 211 4.94 -4.62 -22.55
C GLU A 211 5.22 -4.18 -21.11
N GLN A 212 6.29 -3.42 -20.88
CA GLN A 212 6.63 -2.91 -19.54
C GLN A 212 5.54 -1.96 -19.02
N LYS A 213 5.01 -1.08 -19.87
CA LYS A 213 3.90 -0.18 -19.51
C LYS A 213 2.62 -0.96 -19.21
N ARG A 214 2.32 -2.02 -19.99
CA ARG A 214 1.19 -2.92 -19.71
C ARG A 214 1.38 -3.66 -18.39
N ALA A 215 2.60 -4.12 -18.08
CA ALA A 215 2.91 -4.76 -16.80
C ALA A 215 2.77 -3.79 -15.61
N GLN A 216 3.21 -2.54 -15.75
CA GLN A 216 3.01 -1.50 -14.75
C GLN A 216 1.52 -1.21 -14.49
N SER A 217 0.73 -1.03 -15.55
CA SER A 217 -0.72 -0.82 -15.44
C SER A 217 -1.41 -2.03 -14.81
N ARG A 218 -1.00 -3.25 -15.18
CA ARG A 218 -1.51 -4.49 -14.57
C ARG A 218 -1.22 -4.53 -13.07
N PHE A 219 -0.01 -4.20 -12.67
CA PHE A 219 0.36 -4.25 -11.25
C PHE A 219 -0.37 -3.16 -10.45
N LEU A 220 -0.55 -1.97 -11.01
CA LEU A 220 -1.38 -0.92 -10.42
C LEU A 220 -2.84 -1.36 -10.26
N ALA A 221 -3.41 -2.03 -11.26
CA ALA A 221 -4.74 -2.63 -11.18
C ALA A 221 -4.81 -3.67 -10.07
N HIS A 222 -3.83 -4.58 -9.95
CA HIS A 222 -3.77 -5.53 -8.83
C HIS A 222 -3.81 -4.83 -7.48
N ARG A 223 -3.04 -3.75 -7.27
CA ARG A 223 -3.02 -3.02 -5.99
C ARG A 223 -4.37 -2.42 -5.64
N PHE A 224 -5.09 -1.80 -6.57
CA PHE A 224 -6.44 -1.30 -6.27
C PHE A 224 -7.46 -2.44 -6.05
N ILE A 225 -7.41 -3.50 -6.86
CA ILE A 225 -8.36 -4.61 -6.74
C ILE A 225 -8.12 -5.39 -5.45
N GLU A 226 -6.87 -5.60 -5.04
CA GLU A 226 -6.54 -6.34 -3.83
C GLU A 226 -6.70 -5.46 -2.59
N ASP A 227 -6.08 -4.28 -2.56
CA ASP A 227 -5.98 -3.49 -1.33
C ASP A 227 -7.30 -2.75 -1.01
N TRP A 228 -8.02 -2.26 -2.03
CA TRP A 228 -9.35 -1.68 -1.85
C TRP A 228 -10.47 -2.70 -2.16
N GLY A 229 -10.41 -3.37 -3.31
CA GLY A 229 -11.49 -4.27 -3.72
C GLY A 229 -11.63 -5.49 -2.81
N TYR A 230 -10.53 -6.18 -2.50
CA TYR A 230 -10.55 -7.38 -1.67
C TYR A 230 -10.49 -7.07 -0.18
N GLN A 231 -9.36 -6.52 0.27
CA GLN A 231 -9.05 -6.38 1.69
C GLN A 231 -10.09 -5.52 2.42
N HIS A 232 -10.43 -4.37 1.85
CA HIS A 232 -11.38 -3.46 2.47
C HIS A 232 -12.85 -3.92 2.30
N LEU A 233 -13.24 -4.43 1.12
CA LEU A 233 -14.65 -4.70 0.81
C LEU A 233 -15.00 -6.19 0.76
N VAL A 234 -14.50 -6.92 -0.25
CA VAL A 234 -14.97 -8.28 -0.56
C VAL A 234 -14.64 -9.28 0.55
N ARG A 235 -13.51 -9.12 1.24
CA ARG A 235 -13.11 -9.99 2.35
C ARG A 235 -14.14 -9.98 3.48
N GLN A 236 -14.54 -8.79 3.96
CA GLN A 236 -15.56 -8.66 5.00
C GLN A 236 -16.93 -9.18 4.53
N ALA A 237 -17.31 -8.86 3.29
CA ALA A 237 -18.53 -9.40 2.69
C ALA A 237 -18.52 -10.94 2.62
N THR A 238 -17.36 -11.55 2.35
CA THR A 238 -17.18 -13.00 2.29
C THR A 238 -17.30 -13.63 3.68
N ILE A 239 -16.71 -13.02 4.72
CA ILE A 239 -16.83 -13.47 6.12
C ILE A 239 -18.30 -13.48 6.55
N GLN A 240 -19.03 -12.39 6.28
CA GLN A 240 -20.45 -12.28 6.62
C GLN A 240 -21.30 -13.30 5.86
N TRP A 241 -21.04 -13.47 4.55
CA TRP A 241 -21.73 -14.44 3.71
C TRP A 241 -21.50 -15.89 4.18
N LEU A 242 -20.26 -16.26 4.53
CA LEU A 242 -19.93 -17.56 5.10
C LEU A 242 -20.69 -17.82 6.40
N GLY A 243 -20.68 -16.86 7.33
CA GLY A 243 -21.40 -16.97 8.59
C GLY A 243 -22.92 -17.11 8.40
N ALA A 244 -23.49 -16.39 7.42
CA ALA A 244 -24.91 -16.47 7.11
C ALA A 244 -25.30 -17.81 6.48
N ARG A 245 -24.53 -18.26 5.47
CA ARG A 245 -24.82 -19.42 4.61
C ARG A 245 -24.45 -20.75 5.26
N TYR A 246 -23.27 -20.83 5.85
CA TYR A 246 -22.65 -22.08 6.31
C TYR A 246 -22.54 -22.18 7.83
N LYS A 247 -22.82 -21.10 8.57
CA LYS A 247 -22.69 -21.05 10.05
C LYS A 247 -21.28 -21.34 10.54
N VAL A 248 -20.28 -20.96 9.74
CA VAL A 248 -18.84 -21.12 10.05
C VAL A 248 -18.12 -19.78 9.97
N THR A 249 -16.94 -19.71 10.59
CA THR A 249 -16.04 -18.56 10.55
C THR A 249 -14.81 -18.78 9.67
N GLY A 250 -14.62 -19.99 9.16
CA GLY A 250 -13.50 -20.38 8.30
C GLY A 250 -13.99 -21.16 7.08
N ILE A 251 -13.09 -21.38 6.12
CA ILE A 251 -13.40 -22.08 4.88
C ILE A 251 -13.25 -23.58 5.11
N ALA A 252 -14.32 -24.34 4.94
CA ALA A 252 -14.21 -25.79 4.90
C ALA A 252 -13.80 -26.26 3.49
N PRO A 253 -13.01 -27.34 3.34
CA PRO A 253 -12.50 -27.78 2.04
C PRO A 253 -13.58 -28.01 0.97
N GLN A 254 -14.76 -28.48 1.38
CA GLN A 254 -15.88 -28.72 0.45
C GLN A 254 -16.58 -27.44 -0.04
N ASP A 255 -16.39 -26.32 0.64
CA ASP A 255 -17.05 -25.04 0.33
C ASP A 255 -16.13 -24.08 -0.46
N ILE A 256 -14.87 -24.49 -0.71
CA ILE A 256 -13.85 -23.62 -1.33
C ILE A 256 -14.30 -23.07 -2.69
N ASP A 257 -14.92 -23.89 -3.54
CA ASP A 257 -15.34 -23.47 -4.88
C ASP A 257 -16.44 -22.40 -4.83
N ASP A 258 -17.39 -22.52 -3.89
CA ASP A 258 -18.45 -21.52 -3.71
C ASP A 258 -17.87 -20.21 -3.13
N VAL A 259 -16.90 -20.31 -2.21
CA VAL A 259 -16.16 -19.14 -1.69
C VAL A 259 -15.39 -18.43 -2.79
N LEU A 260 -14.65 -19.16 -3.64
CA LEU A 260 -13.89 -18.58 -4.74
C LEU A 260 -14.81 -17.90 -5.76
N MET A 261 -15.96 -18.51 -6.05
CA MET A 261 -16.97 -17.91 -6.93
C MET A 261 -17.57 -16.62 -6.35
N TYR A 262 -17.86 -16.61 -5.04
CA TYR A 262 -18.35 -15.41 -4.35
C TYR A 262 -17.32 -14.27 -4.40
N ILE A 263 -16.05 -14.58 -4.11
CA ILE A 263 -14.95 -13.61 -4.18
C ILE A 263 -14.78 -13.10 -5.60
N GLU A 264 -14.76 -13.98 -6.61
CA GLU A 264 -14.59 -13.59 -8.02
C GLU A 264 -15.65 -12.60 -8.48
N ASN A 265 -16.92 -12.85 -8.16
CA ASN A 265 -18.01 -11.94 -8.48
C ASN A 265 -17.84 -10.60 -7.76
N GLY A 266 -17.49 -10.63 -6.47
CA GLY A 266 -17.18 -9.43 -5.71
C GLY A 266 -16.05 -8.61 -6.34
N LEU A 267 -14.94 -9.24 -6.73
CA LEU A 267 -13.80 -8.55 -7.35
C LEU A 267 -14.16 -7.96 -8.71
N ARG A 268 -14.96 -8.66 -9.53
CA ARG A 268 -15.46 -8.12 -10.81
C ARG A 268 -16.30 -6.87 -10.59
N ASP A 269 -17.22 -6.90 -9.62
CA ASP A 269 -18.08 -5.77 -9.31
C ASP A 269 -17.29 -4.56 -8.79
N ARG A 270 -16.17 -4.79 -8.09
CA ARG A 270 -15.29 -3.70 -7.64
C ARG A 270 -14.37 -3.19 -8.73
N LEU A 271 -13.84 -4.06 -9.59
CA LEU A 271 -12.96 -3.64 -10.68
C LEU A 271 -13.64 -2.60 -11.60
N ILE A 272 -14.91 -2.81 -11.96
CA ILE A 272 -15.64 -1.86 -12.82
C ILE A 272 -15.83 -0.47 -12.20
N GLN A 273 -15.69 -0.35 -10.87
CA GLN A 273 -15.81 0.91 -10.13
C GLN A 273 -14.50 1.70 -10.09
N ILE A 274 -13.35 1.08 -10.43
CA ILE A 274 -12.04 1.75 -10.41
C ILE A 274 -11.89 2.59 -11.69
N PRO A 275 -11.85 3.93 -11.62
CA PRO A 275 -11.82 4.79 -12.81
C PRO A 275 -10.61 4.49 -13.71
N GLY A 276 -10.87 4.32 -15.00
CA GLY A 276 -9.87 4.02 -16.02
C GLY A 276 -9.40 2.56 -16.00
N LEU A 277 -9.03 2.01 -14.84
CA LEU A 277 -8.53 0.64 -14.72
C LEU A 277 -9.62 -0.40 -14.99
N GLY A 278 -10.87 -0.16 -14.56
CA GLY A 278 -12.01 -1.03 -14.82
C GLY A 278 -12.40 -1.14 -16.30
N GLN A 279 -11.94 -0.19 -17.14
CA GLN A 279 -12.11 -0.24 -18.60
C GLN A 279 -10.90 -0.86 -19.31
N GLN A 280 -9.77 -1.03 -18.62
CA GLN A 280 -8.54 -1.59 -19.18
C GLN A 280 -8.35 -3.07 -18.85
N TRP A 281 -8.95 -3.55 -17.77
CA TRP A 281 -8.69 -4.88 -17.22
C TRP A 281 -9.98 -5.63 -16.88
N ARG A 282 -9.91 -6.96 -16.94
CA ARG A 282 -10.91 -7.85 -16.35
C ARG A 282 -10.23 -8.97 -15.56
N ILE A 283 -10.92 -9.47 -14.54
CA ILE A 283 -10.54 -10.70 -13.82
C ILE A 283 -10.74 -11.88 -14.77
N VAL A 284 -9.69 -12.65 -15.01
CA VAL A 284 -9.74 -13.88 -15.81
C VAL A 284 -10.70 -14.87 -15.12
N PRO A 285 -11.74 -15.37 -15.81
CA PRO A 285 -12.70 -16.28 -15.19
C PRO A 285 -12.08 -17.56 -14.64
N GLY A 286 -12.41 -17.89 -13.39
CA GLY A 286 -11.89 -19.05 -12.68
C GLY A 286 -10.44 -18.92 -12.21
N SER A 287 -9.84 -17.72 -12.27
CA SER A 287 -8.45 -17.50 -11.85
C SER A 287 -8.28 -17.21 -10.36
N VAL A 288 -9.37 -16.85 -9.67
CA VAL A 288 -9.34 -16.49 -8.26
C VAL A 288 -8.95 -17.68 -7.41
N ARG A 289 -7.96 -17.45 -6.53
CA ARG A 289 -7.37 -18.47 -5.65
C ARG A 289 -7.04 -17.87 -4.28
N LEU A 290 -7.03 -18.74 -3.27
CA LEU A 290 -6.60 -18.42 -1.92
C LEU A 290 -5.31 -19.21 -1.64
N PRO A 291 -4.12 -18.60 -1.78
CA PRO A 291 -2.85 -19.32 -1.74
C PRO A 291 -2.65 -20.19 -0.49
N TRP A 292 -3.19 -19.72 0.64
CA TRP A 292 -3.09 -20.38 1.95
C TRP A 292 -4.42 -20.98 2.43
N GLN A 293 -5.41 -21.11 1.53
CA GLN A 293 -6.77 -21.57 1.86
C GLN A 293 -7.42 -20.77 3.01
N ARG A 294 -7.08 -19.47 3.10
CA ARG A 294 -7.61 -18.53 4.10
C ARG A 294 -7.98 -17.21 3.42
N LEU A 295 -8.88 -16.45 4.04
CA LEU A 295 -9.38 -15.17 3.51
C LEU A 295 -8.45 -13.98 3.73
N PHE A 296 -7.22 -14.18 4.21
CA PHE A 296 -6.30 -13.08 4.47
C PHE A 296 -5.69 -12.55 3.17
N GLU A 297 -5.38 -13.41 2.20
CA GLU A 297 -4.88 -13.02 0.88
C GLU A 297 -5.71 -13.64 -0.23
N VAL A 298 -5.81 -12.92 -1.34
CA VAL A 298 -6.37 -13.42 -2.60
C VAL A 298 -5.34 -13.28 -3.68
N ASP A 299 -5.35 -14.20 -4.62
CA ASP A 299 -4.61 -14.10 -5.86
C ASP A 299 -5.57 -14.36 -7.03
N PHE A 300 -5.29 -13.79 -8.19
CA PHE A 300 -6.14 -13.80 -9.36
C PHE A 300 -5.34 -13.35 -10.57
N ASP A 301 -5.82 -13.65 -11.77
CA ASP A 301 -5.17 -13.20 -13.00
C ASP A 301 -5.97 -12.07 -13.65
N LEU A 302 -5.24 -11.10 -14.23
CA LEU A 302 -5.80 -10.01 -15.01
C LEU A 302 -5.44 -10.15 -16.47
N GLU A 303 -6.43 -9.98 -17.33
CA GLU A 303 -6.25 -9.83 -18.78
C GLU A 303 -6.72 -8.44 -19.21
N ALA A 304 -6.04 -7.86 -20.19
CA ALA A 304 -6.41 -6.53 -20.67
C ALA A 304 -7.57 -6.62 -21.66
N LEU A 305 -8.43 -5.61 -21.62
CA LEU A 305 -9.47 -5.37 -22.59
C LEU A 305 -8.81 -4.60 -23.75
N ASP A 306 -8.34 -5.33 -24.75
CA ASP A 306 -7.75 -4.73 -25.97
C ASP A 306 -8.80 -3.92 -26.77
#